data_AF-A0A442F3Y6-F1
#
_entry.id   AF-A0A442F3Y6-F1
#
_cell.length_a   1.000
_cell.length_b   1.000
_cell.length_c   1.000
_cell.angle_alpha   90.00
_cell.angle_beta   90.00
_cell.angle_gamma   90.00
#
_symmetry.space_group_name_H-M   'P 1'
#
loop_
_entity.id
_entity.type
_entity.pdbx_description
1 polymer ?
#
loop_
_entity_poly.entity_id
_entity_poly.type
_entity_poly.pdbx_seq_one_letter_code
_entity_poly.pdbx_strand_id
1 'polypeptide(L)'
;LMSRFGQFSHLWVDMAERLGFEVDVIDCQWGTGVPLDIYAERLHADKAHRIKAVFCTQNETATGVTSDVAGCRAVLDAANHPALLFVD
;
A
#
# COMPACT_ATOMS: atom_id res chain seq x y z
N LEU A 1 1.03 5.71 -1.47
CA LEU A 1 1.23 4.40 -2.12
C LEU A 1 0.22 3.43 -1.54
N MET A 2 -0.69 2.95 -2.37
CA MET A 2 -1.79 2.07 -1.96
C MET A 2 -1.95 0.96 -3.00
N SER A 3 -2.45 -0.20 -2.60
CA SER A 3 -2.78 -1.31 -3.50
C SER A 3 -4.25 -1.65 -3.40
N ARG A 4 -4.88 -1.93 -4.54
CA ARG A 4 -6.28 -2.32 -4.65
C ARG A 4 -6.38 -3.79 -5.03
N PHE A 5 -6.89 -4.62 -4.13
CA PHE A 5 -6.97 -6.08 -4.31
C PHE A 5 -8.25 -6.71 -3.73
N GLY A 6 -9.24 -5.88 -3.40
CA GLY A 6 -10.56 -6.26 -2.92
C GLY A 6 -11.43 -5.03 -2.68
N GLN A 7 -12.56 -5.23 -1.99
CA GLN A 7 -13.53 -4.16 -1.78
C GLN A 7 -13.05 -3.12 -0.77
N PHE A 8 -12.42 -3.53 0.34
CA PHE A 8 -12.03 -2.59 1.39
C PHE A 8 -10.79 -1.79 1.00
N SER A 9 -9.80 -2.43 0.39
CA SER A 9 -8.67 -1.74 -0.23
C SER A 9 -9.11 -0.76 -1.32
N HIS A 10 -10.14 -1.09 -2.11
CA HIS A 10 -10.75 -0.13 -3.04
C HIS A 10 -11.37 1.08 -2.34
N LEU A 11 -12.14 0.87 -1.27
CA LEU A 11 -12.77 1.96 -0.52
C LEU A 11 -11.74 2.87 0.17
N TRP A 12 -10.62 2.32 0.63
CA TRP A 12 -9.50 3.12 1.15
C TRP A 12 -8.89 4.04 0.08
N VAL A 13 -8.72 3.52 -1.14
CA VAL A 13 -8.24 4.34 -2.27
C VAL A 13 -9.25 5.43 -2.64
N ASP A 14 -10.53 5.08 -2.82
CA ASP A 14 -11.59 6.06 -3.14
C ASP A 14 -11.72 7.13 -2.05
N MET A 15 -11.60 6.75 -0.76
CA MET A 15 -11.57 7.69 0.35
C MET A 15 -10.38 8.66 0.22
N ALA A 16 -9.17 8.16 0.00
CA ALA A 16 -7.98 9.00 -0.11
C ALA A 16 -8.07 9.98 -1.29
N GLU A 17 -8.57 9.53 -2.44
CA GLU A 17 -8.82 10.38 -3.62
C GLU A 17 -9.88 11.46 -3.31
N ARG A 18 -10.99 11.10 -2.66
CA ARG A 18 -12.04 12.05 -2.24
C ARG A 18 -11.58 13.08 -1.22
N LEU A 19 -10.59 12.74 -0.39
CA LEU A 19 -9.94 13.67 0.53
C LEU A 19 -8.93 14.59 -0.17
N GLY A 20 -8.72 14.44 -1.48
CA GLY A 20 -7.86 15.30 -2.29
C GLY A 20 -6.38 14.91 -2.26
N PHE A 21 -6.04 13.69 -1.84
CA PHE A 21 -4.67 13.19 -1.91
C PHE A 21 -4.32 12.72 -3.33
N GLU A 22 -3.06 12.90 -3.71
CA GLU A 22 -2.49 12.23 -4.87
C GLU A 22 -2.19 10.78 -4.51
N VAL A 23 -2.97 9.85 -5.06
CA VAL A 23 -2.85 8.43 -4.74
C VAL A 23 -2.12 7.69 -5.86
N ASP A 24 -0.93 7.19 -5.55
CA ASP A 24 -0.27 6.17 -6.37
C ASP A 24 -0.89 4.80 -6.05
N VAL A 25 -1.79 4.34 -6.94
CA VAL A 25 -2.58 3.11 -6.79
C VAL A 25 -1.97 1.99 -7.64
N ILE A 26 -1.79 0.82 -7.02
CA ILE A 26 -1.41 -0.42 -7.69
C ILE A 26 -2.62 -1.37 -7.72
N ASP A 27 -3.24 -1.54 -8.88
CA ASP A 27 -4.31 -2.52 -9.06
C ASP A 27 -3.73 -3.94 -9.15
N CYS A 28 -4.25 -4.83 -8.31
CA CYS A 28 -3.84 -6.22 -8.21
C CYS A 28 -5.04 -7.15 -8.45
N GLN A 29 -4.77 -8.41 -8.77
CA GLN A 29 -5.82 -9.42 -8.86
C GLN A 29 -6.49 -9.62 -7.48
N TRP A 30 -7.82 -9.72 -7.47
CA TRP A 30 -8.56 -10.02 -6.23
C TRP A 30 -8.19 -11.39 -5.68
N GLY A 31 -8.06 -11.47 -4.36
CA GLY A 31 -7.54 -12.67 -3.68
C GLY A 31 -6.02 -12.69 -3.55
N THR A 32 -5.33 -11.60 -3.90
CA THR A 32 -3.93 -11.35 -3.55
C THR A 32 -3.84 -10.37 -2.38
N GLY A 33 -2.68 -10.24 -1.73
CA GLY A 33 -2.42 -9.26 -0.68
C GLY A 33 -1.62 -8.06 -1.21
N VAL A 34 -1.09 -7.24 -0.31
CA VAL A 34 -0.17 -6.14 -0.69
C VAL A 34 1.02 -6.67 -1.51
N PRO A 35 1.30 -6.13 -2.71
CA PRO A 35 2.39 -6.59 -3.56
C PRO A 35 3.74 -6.00 -3.11
N LEU A 36 4.40 -6.67 -2.18
CA LEU A 36 5.64 -6.20 -1.54
C LEU A 36 6.76 -5.87 -2.55
N ASP A 37 6.92 -6.66 -3.60
CA ASP A 37 7.95 -6.45 -4.63
C ASP A 37 7.73 -5.12 -5.37
N ILE A 38 6.47 -4.81 -5.72
CA ILE A 38 6.12 -3.55 -6.39
C ILE A 38 6.28 -2.38 -5.40
N TYR A 39 5.92 -2.56 -4.13
CA TYR A 39 6.14 -1.53 -3.11
C TYR A 39 7.63 -1.21 -2.96
N ALA A 40 8.48 -2.24 -2.93
CA ALA A 40 9.92 -2.06 -2.87
C ALA A 40 10.45 -1.31 -4.09
N GLU A 41 10.02 -1.65 -5.30
CA GLU A 41 10.40 -0.95 -6.52
C GLU A 41 10.03 0.54 -6.44
N ARG A 42 8.78 0.86 -6.09
CA ARG A 42 8.29 2.25 -6.01
C ARG A 42 9.02 3.07 -4.96
N LEU A 43 9.24 2.51 -3.77
CA LEU A 43 9.94 3.19 -2.69
C LEU A 43 11.43 3.38 -2.99
N HIS A 44 12.09 2.40 -3.63
CA HIS A 44 13.46 2.57 -4.08
C HIS A 44 13.59 3.62 -5.19
N ALA A 45 12.59 3.76 -6.06
CA ALA A 45 12.58 4.77 -7.11
C ALA A 45 12.34 6.19 -6.56
N ASP A 46 11.65 6.34 -5.44
CA ASP A 46 11.30 7.64 -4.85
C ASP A 46 12.46 8.30 -4.08
N LYS A 47 13.51 8.69 -4.82
CA LYS A 47 14.71 9.36 -4.25
C LYS A 47 14.43 10.71 -3.60
N ALA A 48 13.29 11.32 -3.89
CA ALA A 48 12.88 12.61 -3.34
C ALA A 48 11.91 12.46 -2.15
N HIS A 49 11.60 11.23 -1.73
CA HIS A 49 10.66 10.91 -0.65
C HIS A 49 9.32 11.64 -0.83
N ARG A 50 8.77 11.66 -2.04
CA ARG A 50 7.47 12.25 -2.35
C ARG A 50 6.33 11.43 -1.76
N ILE A 51 6.47 10.12 -1.69
CA ILE A 51 5.53 9.22 -1.04
C ILE A 51 5.53 9.54 0.46
N LYS A 52 4.41 10.05 0.98
CA LYS A 52 4.31 10.40 2.41
C LYS A 52 3.76 9.26 3.27
N ALA A 53 3.05 8.33 2.65
CA ALA A 53 2.38 7.24 3.32
C ALA A 53 2.28 6.00 2.42
N VAL A 54 2.46 4.84 3.06
CA VAL A 54 2.23 3.50 2.53
C VAL A 54 1.07 2.89 3.30
N PHE A 55 0.11 2.31 2.59
CA PHE A 55 -1.10 1.74 3.17
C PHE A 55 -1.08 0.22 3.02
N CYS A 56 -1.52 -0.48 4.05
CA CYS A 56 -1.67 -1.93 4.07
C CYS A 56 -3.05 -2.28 4.60
N THR A 57 -3.91 -2.86 3.77
CA THR A 57 -5.10 -3.56 4.28
C THR A 57 -4.63 -4.90 4.83
N GLN A 58 -4.50 -5.01 6.16
CA GLN A 58 -3.95 -6.18 6.83
C GLN A 58 -4.84 -7.39 6.58
N ASN A 59 -6.16 -7.21 6.59
CA ASN A 59 -7.09 -8.27 6.26
C ASN A 59 -8.16 -7.75 5.29
N GLU A 60 -8.09 -8.16 4.03
CA GLU A 60 -9.10 -7.83 3.04
C GLU A 60 -10.34 -8.69 3.26
N THR A 61 -11.32 -8.10 3.95
CA THR A 61 -12.54 -8.78 4.41
C THR A 61 -13.35 -9.40 3.28
N ALA A 62 -13.34 -8.81 2.07
CA ALA A 62 -14.09 -9.35 0.94
C ALA A 62 -13.49 -10.63 0.34
N THR A 63 -12.19 -10.86 0.51
CA THR A 63 -11.46 -11.99 -0.09
C THR A 63 -10.88 -12.95 0.94
N GLY A 64 -10.86 -12.58 2.23
CA GLY A 64 -10.27 -13.39 3.30
C GLY A 64 -8.75 -13.45 3.24
N VAL A 65 -8.10 -12.49 2.57
CA VAL A 65 -6.65 -12.45 2.40
C VAL A 65 -6.01 -11.60 3.49
N THR A 66 -5.00 -12.15 4.16
CA THR A 66 -4.16 -11.43 5.11
C THR A 66 -2.86 -10.97 4.45
N SER A 67 -2.56 -9.68 4.51
CA SER A 67 -1.32 -9.08 3.99
C SER A 67 -0.20 -9.12 5.02
N ASP A 68 1.04 -9.19 4.55
CA ASP A 68 2.23 -9.18 5.41
C ASP A 68 2.64 -7.74 5.81
N VAL A 69 2.13 -7.28 6.96
CA VAL A 69 2.45 -5.96 7.53
C VAL A 69 3.94 -5.84 7.89
N ALA A 70 4.56 -6.93 8.36
CA ALA A 70 5.99 -6.93 8.68
C ALA A 70 6.82 -6.78 7.40
N GLY A 71 6.40 -7.44 6.32
CA GLY A 71 6.95 -7.24 4.98
C GLY A 71 6.85 -5.79 4.50
N CYS A 72 5.71 -5.12 4.69
CA CYS A 72 5.57 -3.70 4.38
C CYS A 72 6.58 -2.82 5.13
N ARG A 73 6.80 -3.08 6.43
CA ARG A 73 7.81 -2.37 7.24
C ARG A 73 9.22 -2.67 6.75
N ALA A 74 9.54 -3.94 6.49
CA ALA A 74 10.85 -4.36 6.01
C ALA A 74 11.20 -3.70 4.66
N VAL A 75 10.23 -3.59 3.77
CA VAL A 75 10.38 -2.92 2.47
C VAL A 75 10.65 -1.41 2.63
N LEU A 76 9.94 -0.73 3.54
CA LEU A 76 10.22 0.67 3.87
C LEU A 76 11.64 0.86 4.45
N ASP A 77 12.07 -0.03 5.36
CA ASP A 77 13.39 0.00 5.97
C ASP A 77 14.52 -0.25 4.95
N ALA A 78 14.34 -1.25 4.07
CA ALA A 78 15.30 -1.55 3.01
C ALA A 78 15.47 -0.38 2.03
N ALA A 79 14.40 0.37 1.75
CA ALA A 79 14.45 1.60 0.96
C ALA A 79 14.95 2.83 1.73
N ASN A 80 15.22 2.71 3.05
CA ASN A 80 15.51 3.83 3.95
C ASN A 80 14.49 4.97 3.81
N HIS A 81 13.20 4.60 3.69
CA HIS A 81 12.14 5.51 3.29
C HIS A 81 11.32 6.01 4.48
N PRO A 82 11.10 7.34 4.63
CA PRO A 82 10.49 7.93 5.83
C PRO A 82 8.95 7.93 5.81
N ALA A 83 8.32 7.31 4.81
CA ALA A 83 6.87 7.27 4.70
C ALA A 83 6.23 6.59 5.93
N LEU A 84 5.08 7.12 6.35
CA LEU A 84 4.25 6.53 7.39
C LEU A 84 3.68 5.19 6.88
N LEU A 85 3.50 4.22 7.79
CA LEU A 85 2.81 2.97 7.52
C LEU A 85 1.42 3.02 8.16
N PHE A 86 0.38 3.05 7.34
CA PHE A 86 -1.02 2.96 7.76
C PHE A 86 -1.53 1.54 7.56
N VAL A 87 -2.23 1.00 8.56
CA VAL A 87 -2.72 -0.37 8.55
C VAL A 87 -4.22 -0.38 8.87
N ASP A 88 -5.01 -0.99 7.99
CA ASP A 88 -6.43 -1.35 8.19
C ASP A 88 -6.53 -2.77 8.73
#